data_AF-A0A9Q3XT02-F1
#
_entry.id   AF-A0A9Q3XT02-F1
#
_cell.length_a   1.000
_cell.length_b   1.000
_cell.length_c   1.000
_cell.angle_alpha   90.00
_cell.angle_beta   90.00
_cell.angle_gamma   90.00
#
_symmetry.space_group_name_H-M   'P 1'
#
loop_
_entity.id
_entity.type
_entity.pdbx_description
1 polymer ?
#
loop_
_entity_poly.entity_id
_entity_poly.type
_entity_poly.pdbx_seq_one_letter_code
_entity_poly.pdbx_strand_id
1 'polypeptide(L)'
;MSKDLIVNGAYIYSHDNRKQLFEFKKLLVQSKVFDSAIISLHTVQRAGYRRLTVNTKTKKYYYALITVKTNNISVDHMVDINAQAEKLFKEDSNYGLKDRGGLEQILALSDQYTFGREYHPTIIDKATYLWYTIATKQLFHNGNKRTAMLTGLQFLAINFISLNIHTSKELYDITVKIAEKRMSESELKQFILNNSSLHLENMKKFNEIYEIFEWIDL
;
A
#
# COMPACT_ATOMS: atom_id res chain seq x y z
N MET A 1 -18.15 -11.08 33.85
CA MET A 1 -17.70 -12.32 33.17
C MET A 1 -17.37 -11.98 31.73
N SER A 2 -16.08 -11.86 31.38
CA SER A 2 -15.58 -11.98 30.00
C SER A 2 -14.07 -12.23 30.09
N LYS A 3 -13.67 -13.50 30.05
CA LYS A 3 -12.28 -13.97 30.13
C LYS A 3 -11.61 -14.08 28.75
N ASP A 4 -12.10 -13.36 27.74
CA ASP A 4 -11.71 -13.57 26.33
C ASP A 4 -10.80 -12.47 25.73
N LEU A 5 -10.06 -11.73 26.56
CA LEU A 5 -9.39 -10.48 26.18
C LEU A 5 -7.89 -10.60 25.86
N ILE A 6 -7.35 -11.78 25.57
CA ILE A 6 -5.94 -11.88 25.16
C ILE A 6 -5.83 -11.48 23.69
N VAL A 7 -5.48 -10.21 23.44
CA VAL A 7 -5.06 -9.74 22.11
C VAL A 7 -3.58 -10.11 21.91
N ASN A 8 -3.29 -10.88 20.86
CA ASN A 8 -1.96 -11.35 20.51
C ASN A 8 -1.08 -10.26 19.85
N GLY A 9 -1.66 -9.15 19.40
CA GLY A 9 -0.95 -8.05 18.77
C GLY A 9 -1.87 -7.02 18.11
N ALA A 10 -1.28 -6.01 17.48
CA ALA A 10 -2.00 -5.02 16.68
C ALA A 10 -1.53 -5.04 15.22
N TYR A 11 -2.47 -4.91 14.29
CA TYR A 11 -2.19 -4.65 12.88
C TYR A 11 -2.71 -3.29 12.48
N ILE A 12 -1.98 -2.67 11.57
CA ILE A 12 -2.25 -1.32 11.08
C ILE A 12 -2.80 -1.41 9.66
N TYR A 13 -3.82 -0.61 9.38
CA TYR A 13 -4.32 -0.43 8.01
C TYR A 13 -4.92 0.97 7.83
N SER A 14 -5.05 1.40 6.58
CA SER A 14 -5.50 2.76 6.28
C SER A 14 -6.98 2.82 5.94
N HIS A 15 -7.77 3.53 6.73
CA HIS A 15 -9.23 3.68 6.61
C HIS A 15 -10.07 2.45 6.96
N ASP A 16 -11.10 2.68 7.77
CA ASP A 16 -12.09 1.66 8.11
C ASP A 16 -13.22 1.58 7.07
N ASN A 17 -12.88 1.17 5.84
CA ASN A 17 -13.88 0.86 4.80
C ASN A 17 -13.87 -0.63 4.41
N ARG A 18 -14.98 -1.12 3.86
CA ARG A 18 -15.17 -2.54 3.52
C ARG A 18 -14.15 -3.07 2.52
N LYS A 19 -13.79 -2.26 1.51
CA LYS A 19 -12.88 -2.68 0.42
C LYS A 19 -11.45 -2.77 0.93
N GLN A 20 -10.99 -1.79 1.70
CA GLN A 20 -9.69 -1.83 2.35
C GLN A 20 -9.62 -3.02 3.31
N LEU A 21 -10.65 -3.27 4.14
CA LEU A 21 -10.62 -4.42 5.07
C LEU A 21 -10.50 -5.74 4.32
N PHE A 22 -11.20 -5.87 3.18
CA PHE A 22 -11.10 -7.04 2.32
C PHE A 22 -9.68 -7.22 1.77
N GLU A 23 -9.08 -6.16 1.22
CA GLU A 23 -7.71 -6.21 0.69
C GLU A 23 -6.69 -6.50 1.81
N PHE A 24 -6.83 -5.87 2.98
CA PHE A 24 -6.00 -6.16 4.15
C PHE A 24 -6.04 -7.65 4.53
N LYS A 25 -7.23 -8.26 4.60
CA LYS A 25 -7.36 -9.70 4.89
C LYS A 25 -6.67 -10.56 3.84
N LYS A 26 -6.78 -10.20 2.55
CA LYS A 26 -6.10 -10.90 1.46
C LYS A 26 -4.57 -10.81 1.61
N LEU A 27 -4.05 -9.61 1.86
CA LEU A 27 -2.62 -9.37 2.08
C LEU A 27 -2.09 -10.12 3.31
N LEU A 28 -2.88 -10.19 4.39
CA LEU A 28 -2.53 -10.96 5.58
C LEU A 28 -2.37 -12.45 5.27
N VAL A 29 -3.27 -13.04 4.48
CA VAL A 29 -3.16 -14.43 4.02
C VAL A 29 -1.88 -14.61 3.18
N GLN A 30 -1.60 -13.68 2.26
CA GLN A 30 -0.40 -13.70 1.41
C GLN A 30 0.91 -13.54 2.20
N SER A 31 0.85 -12.98 3.41
CA SER A 31 2.03 -12.77 4.27
C SER A 31 2.59 -14.07 4.86
N LYS A 32 1.82 -15.17 4.85
CA LYS A 32 2.26 -16.51 5.29
C LYS A 32 2.95 -16.55 6.66
N VAL A 33 2.50 -15.72 7.59
CA VAL A 33 3.14 -15.54 8.91
C VAL A 33 2.63 -16.47 10.01
N PHE A 34 1.60 -17.26 9.70
CA PHE A 34 0.99 -18.15 10.67
C PHE A 34 1.57 -19.57 10.55
N ASP A 35 1.56 -20.28 11.68
CA ASP A 35 2.11 -21.63 11.83
C ASP A 35 1.39 -22.69 10.98
N SER A 36 0.16 -22.43 10.59
CA SER A 36 -0.61 -23.28 9.69
C SER A 36 -1.57 -22.49 8.81
N ALA A 37 -2.16 -23.14 7.82
CA ALA A 37 -3.10 -22.52 6.89
C ALA A 37 -4.27 -21.84 7.64
N ILE A 38 -4.59 -20.61 7.24
CA ILE A 38 -5.75 -19.88 7.74
C ILE A 38 -7.03 -20.54 7.19
N ILE A 39 -7.95 -20.86 8.09
CA ILE A 39 -9.28 -21.38 7.79
C ILE A 39 -10.28 -20.23 7.64
N SER A 40 -10.24 -19.23 8.53
CA SER A 40 -11.15 -18.09 8.45
C SER A 40 -10.63 -16.82 9.14
N LEU A 41 -11.15 -15.67 8.68
CA LEU A 41 -10.83 -14.33 9.17
C LEU A 41 -12.11 -13.55 9.50
N HIS A 42 -12.39 -13.37 10.79
CA HIS A 42 -13.58 -12.66 11.26
C HIS A 42 -13.22 -11.37 11.97
N THR A 43 -14.02 -10.33 11.76
CA THR A 43 -13.78 -9.02 12.36
C THR A 43 -15.01 -8.57 13.12
N VAL A 44 -14.82 -8.12 14.36
CA VAL A 44 -15.91 -7.66 15.22
C VAL A 44 -15.55 -6.27 15.75
N GLN A 45 -16.48 -5.33 15.66
CA GLN A 45 -16.28 -4.01 16.23
C GLN A 45 -16.21 -4.09 17.77
N ARG A 46 -15.24 -3.39 18.35
CA ARG A 46 -15.07 -3.17 19.79
C ARG A 46 -15.03 -1.66 20.07
N ALA A 47 -15.02 -1.28 21.34
CA ALA A 47 -14.79 0.10 21.73
C ALA A 47 -13.39 0.52 21.23
N GLY A 48 -13.31 1.55 20.39
CA GLY A 48 -12.05 2.11 19.90
C GLY A 48 -11.34 1.36 18.76
N TYR A 49 -11.61 0.07 18.53
CA TYR A 49 -10.92 -0.72 17.49
C TYR A 49 -11.78 -1.86 16.94
N ARG A 50 -11.29 -2.53 15.89
CA ARG A 50 -11.90 -3.75 15.36
C ARG A 50 -11.05 -4.95 15.73
N ARG A 51 -11.61 -5.94 16.43
CA ARG A 51 -10.90 -7.19 16.73
C ARG A 51 -10.92 -8.12 15.53
N LEU A 52 -9.77 -8.50 15.02
CA LEU A 52 -9.58 -9.57 14.05
C LEU A 52 -9.35 -10.90 14.76
N THR A 53 -10.16 -11.89 14.43
CA THR A 53 -9.94 -13.29 14.79
C THR A 53 -9.37 -14.03 13.59
N VAL A 54 -8.21 -14.66 13.76
CA VAL A 54 -7.57 -15.54 12.78
C VAL A 54 -7.67 -16.97 13.28
N ASN A 55 -8.44 -17.80 12.59
CA ASN A 55 -8.50 -19.23 12.87
C ASN A 55 -7.57 -19.95 11.89
N THR A 56 -6.56 -20.65 12.40
CA THR A 56 -5.70 -21.56 11.62
C THR A 56 -6.11 -23.01 11.88
N LYS A 57 -5.48 -23.98 11.21
CA LYS A 57 -5.71 -25.41 11.48
C LYS A 57 -5.31 -25.83 12.88
N THR A 58 -4.39 -25.10 13.51
CA THR A 58 -3.74 -25.48 14.77
C THR A 58 -4.14 -24.57 15.92
N LYS A 59 -4.34 -23.28 15.66
CA LYS A 59 -4.46 -22.25 16.69
C LYS A 59 -5.45 -21.16 16.29
N LYS A 60 -5.84 -20.38 17.29
CA LYS A 60 -6.66 -19.18 17.13
C LYS A 60 -5.90 -17.98 17.65
N TYR A 61 -5.86 -16.92 16.85
CA TYR A 61 -5.20 -15.66 17.19
C TYR A 61 -6.20 -14.50 17.18
N TYR A 62 -5.95 -13.51 18.01
CA TYR A 62 -6.72 -12.28 18.13
C TYR A 62 -5.80 -11.09 17.92
N TYR A 63 -6.16 -10.18 17.01
CA TYR A 63 -5.43 -8.95 16.78
C TYR A 63 -6.36 -7.75 16.89
N ALA A 64 -5.86 -6.64 17.43
CA ALA A 64 -6.51 -5.35 17.25
C ALA A 64 -6.20 -4.82 15.85
N LEU A 65 -7.20 -4.38 15.10
CA LEU A 65 -7.02 -3.64 13.86
C LEU A 65 -7.12 -2.15 14.17
N ILE A 66 -6.00 -1.46 14.02
CA ILE A 66 -5.85 -0.04 14.28
C ILE A 66 -5.84 0.69 12.95
N THR A 67 -6.77 1.63 12.83
CA THR A 67 -6.89 2.45 11.64
C THR A 67 -5.99 3.65 11.80
N VAL A 68 -5.02 3.80 10.89
CA VAL A 68 -4.19 5.02 10.81
C VAL A 68 -4.52 5.77 9.53
N LYS A 69 -4.17 7.05 9.49
CA LYS A 69 -4.25 7.83 8.26
C LYS A 69 -3.30 7.25 7.22
N THR A 70 -3.69 7.24 5.94
CA THR A 70 -2.79 6.89 4.84
C THR A 70 -1.55 7.77 4.88
N ASN A 71 -0.38 7.16 4.80
CA ASN A 71 0.87 7.85 4.61
C ASN A 71 0.98 8.23 3.13
N ASN A 72 0.96 9.53 2.85
CA ASN A 72 1.06 10.05 1.49
C ASN A 72 2.50 10.37 1.11
N ILE A 73 2.74 10.39 -0.19
CA ILE A 73 3.99 10.82 -0.80
C ILE A 73 3.85 12.27 -1.29
N SER A 74 4.87 13.11 -1.08
CA SER A 74 4.86 14.50 -1.55
C SER A 74 5.39 14.64 -2.97
N VAL A 75 5.06 15.75 -3.64
CA VAL A 75 5.63 16.09 -4.95
C VAL A 75 7.15 16.16 -4.89
N ASP A 76 7.70 16.79 -3.86
CA ASP A 76 9.15 16.92 -3.71
C ASP A 76 9.81 15.55 -3.54
N HIS A 77 9.17 14.61 -2.82
CA HIS A 77 9.65 13.24 -2.76
C HIS A 77 9.62 12.54 -4.13
N MET A 78 8.61 12.80 -4.98
CA MET A 78 8.60 12.28 -6.35
C MET A 78 9.71 12.88 -7.24
N VAL A 79 10.07 14.15 -7.01
CA VAL A 79 11.23 14.77 -7.66
C VAL A 79 12.52 14.10 -7.21
N ASP A 80 12.68 13.83 -5.91
CA ASP A 80 13.82 13.10 -5.38
C ASP A 80 13.91 11.68 -5.96
N ILE A 81 12.77 11.00 -6.11
CA ILE A 81 12.69 9.70 -6.78
C ILE A 81 13.15 9.81 -8.24
N ASN A 82 12.76 10.84 -8.98
CA ASN A 82 13.21 11.05 -10.36
C ASN A 82 14.73 11.24 -10.42
N ALA A 83 15.30 12.04 -9.52
CA ALA A 83 16.75 12.23 -9.42
C ALA A 83 17.49 10.93 -9.02
N GLN A 84 16.89 10.07 -8.18
CA GLN A 84 17.46 8.76 -7.85
C GLN A 84 17.35 7.78 -9.03
N ALA A 85 16.24 7.82 -9.78
CA ALA A 85 16.02 7.01 -10.97
C ALA A 85 17.02 7.32 -12.11
N GLU A 86 17.53 8.54 -12.18
CA GLU A 86 18.63 8.94 -13.07
C GLU A 86 19.94 8.22 -12.68
N LYS A 87 20.33 8.29 -11.41
CA LYS A 87 21.61 7.72 -10.93
C LYS A 87 21.70 6.21 -11.16
N LEU A 88 20.57 5.51 -11.11
CA LEU A 88 20.51 4.06 -11.31
C LEU A 88 20.64 3.65 -12.79
N PHE A 89 20.38 4.57 -13.73
CA PHE A 89 20.37 4.30 -15.17
C PHE A 89 20.93 5.52 -15.91
N LYS A 90 22.25 5.57 -16.07
CA LYS A 90 22.98 6.67 -16.73
C LYS A 90 22.50 6.84 -18.18
N GLU A 91 21.75 7.90 -18.44
CA GLU A 91 21.40 8.37 -19.79
C GLU A 91 21.73 9.86 -19.88
N ASP A 92 22.44 10.29 -20.92
CA ASP A 92 22.68 11.70 -21.23
C ASP A 92 21.36 12.35 -21.66
N SER A 93 20.58 12.84 -20.71
CA SER A 93 19.26 13.42 -20.97
C SER A 93 18.88 14.41 -19.87
N ASN A 94 18.06 15.40 -20.22
CA ASN A 94 17.52 16.33 -19.23
C ASN A 94 16.53 15.61 -18.31
N TYR A 95 16.92 15.42 -17.05
CA TYR A 95 16.04 15.00 -15.95
C TYR A 95 15.44 16.21 -15.25
N GLY A 96 14.42 15.96 -14.43
CA GLY A 96 13.74 16.99 -13.68
C GLY A 96 12.24 17.08 -13.98
N LEU A 97 11.57 17.80 -13.09
CA LEU A 97 10.14 18.00 -13.13
C LEU A 97 9.76 18.90 -14.32
N LYS A 98 8.85 18.41 -15.16
CA LYS A 98 8.31 19.16 -16.29
C LYS A 98 6.99 19.85 -15.91
N ASP A 99 6.14 19.17 -15.14
CA ASP A 99 4.82 19.68 -14.77
C ASP A 99 4.50 19.42 -13.28
N ARG A 100 4.76 20.44 -12.46
CA ARG A 100 4.47 20.41 -11.02
C ARG A 100 2.98 20.38 -10.75
N GLY A 101 2.21 21.25 -11.41
CA GLY A 101 0.76 21.34 -11.22
C GLY A 101 0.06 20.02 -11.57
N GLY A 102 0.56 19.33 -12.60
CA GLY A 102 0.11 17.98 -12.95
C GLY A 102 0.34 16.95 -11.84
N LEU A 103 1.50 16.95 -11.17
CA LEU A 103 1.74 16.07 -10.03
C LEU A 103 0.87 16.40 -8.81
N GLU A 104 0.73 17.70 -8.50
CA GLU A 104 -0.14 18.17 -7.42
C GLU A 104 -1.59 17.75 -7.66
N GLN A 105 -2.06 17.87 -8.91
CA GLN A 105 -3.38 17.40 -9.30
C GLN A 105 -3.53 15.90 -9.14
N ILE A 106 -2.56 15.09 -9.57
CA ILE A 106 -2.60 13.63 -9.42
C ILE A 106 -2.67 13.25 -7.94
N LEU A 107 -1.86 13.88 -7.08
CA LEU A 107 -1.94 13.61 -5.64
C LEU A 107 -3.31 13.97 -5.06
N ALA A 108 -3.86 15.13 -5.43
CA ALA A 108 -5.21 15.51 -5.00
C ALA A 108 -6.29 14.53 -5.49
N LEU A 109 -6.15 14.02 -6.73
CA LEU A 109 -7.07 13.05 -7.31
C LEU A 109 -6.95 11.65 -6.67
N SER A 110 -5.75 11.28 -6.20
CA SER A 110 -5.51 10.04 -5.47
C SER A 110 -6.35 9.98 -4.18
N ASP A 111 -6.52 11.12 -3.51
CA ASP A 111 -7.33 11.26 -2.30
C ASP A 111 -8.75 11.80 -2.58
N GLN A 112 -9.18 11.81 -3.84
CA GLN A 112 -10.46 12.40 -4.21
C GLN A 112 -11.64 11.66 -3.58
N TYR A 113 -12.57 12.46 -3.04
CA TYR A 113 -13.80 12.01 -2.43
C TYR A 113 -14.97 12.86 -2.91
N THR A 114 -16.02 12.22 -3.42
CA THR A 114 -17.26 12.91 -3.85
C THR A 114 -18.48 12.09 -3.48
N PHE A 115 -19.58 12.74 -3.10
CA PHE A 115 -20.87 12.10 -2.79
C PHE A 115 -20.78 10.88 -1.87
N GLY A 116 -19.94 10.95 -0.83
CA GLY A 116 -19.81 9.85 0.12
C GLY A 116 -18.84 8.73 -0.32
N ARG A 117 -18.17 8.86 -1.46
CA ARG A 117 -17.32 7.82 -2.07
C ARG A 117 -15.92 8.34 -2.38
N GLU A 118 -14.92 7.62 -1.90
CA GLU A 118 -13.53 7.77 -2.30
C GLU A 118 -13.30 7.06 -3.64
N TYR A 119 -12.58 7.69 -4.56
CA TYR A 119 -12.26 7.10 -5.86
C TYR A 119 -11.25 5.96 -5.74
N HIS A 120 -10.25 6.16 -4.86
CA HIS A 120 -9.21 5.19 -4.57
C HIS A 120 -9.27 4.78 -3.08
N PRO A 121 -10.27 4.00 -2.67
CA PRO A 121 -10.55 3.71 -1.27
C PRO A 121 -9.52 2.82 -0.57
N THR A 122 -8.51 2.31 -1.28
CA THR A 122 -7.49 1.45 -0.68
C THR A 122 -6.07 1.89 -1.01
N ILE A 123 -5.09 1.44 -0.21
CA ILE A 123 -3.66 1.65 -0.53
C ILE A 123 -3.31 1.08 -1.90
N ILE A 124 -3.85 -0.09 -2.25
CA ILE A 124 -3.60 -0.70 -3.57
C ILE A 124 -4.22 0.16 -4.67
N ASP A 125 -5.45 0.68 -4.48
CA ASP A 125 -6.07 1.60 -5.45
C ASP A 125 -5.19 2.85 -5.66
N LYS A 126 -4.75 3.50 -4.57
CA LYS A 126 -3.92 4.71 -4.62
C LYS A 126 -2.55 4.45 -5.26
N ALA A 127 -1.87 3.38 -4.85
CA ALA A 127 -0.60 2.98 -5.45
C ALA A 127 -0.74 2.69 -6.96
N THR A 128 -1.82 2.00 -7.36
CA THR A 128 -2.12 1.70 -8.76
C THR A 128 -2.33 3.00 -9.53
N TYR A 129 -3.18 3.90 -9.03
CA TYR A 129 -3.51 5.15 -9.67
C TYR A 129 -2.27 6.04 -9.88
N LEU A 130 -1.44 6.20 -8.84
CA LEU A 130 -0.20 6.98 -8.91
C LEU A 130 0.76 6.38 -9.93
N TRP A 131 1.02 5.07 -9.86
CA TRP A 131 1.91 4.39 -10.80
C TRP A 131 1.39 4.51 -12.24
N TYR A 132 0.13 4.15 -12.48
CA TYR A 132 -0.47 4.16 -13.81
C TYR A 132 -0.47 5.57 -14.43
N THR A 133 -0.87 6.56 -13.64
CA THR A 133 -1.04 7.93 -14.13
C THR A 133 0.31 8.59 -14.40
N ILE A 134 1.30 8.46 -13.51
CA ILE A 134 2.64 9.02 -13.74
C ILE A 134 3.32 8.35 -14.94
N ALA A 135 3.17 7.03 -15.09
CA ALA A 135 3.75 6.30 -16.21
C ALA A 135 3.20 6.75 -17.57
N THR A 136 1.98 7.30 -17.59
CA THR A 136 1.26 7.65 -18.81
C THR A 136 1.16 9.16 -19.08
N LYS A 137 1.53 10.04 -18.12
CA LYS A 137 1.34 11.50 -18.23
C LYS A 137 2.58 12.36 -18.54
N GLN A 138 3.75 11.81 -18.85
CA GLN A 138 4.97 12.59 -19.20
C GLN A 138 5.22 13.84 -18.30
N LEU A 139 5.14 13.66 -16.98
CA LEU A 139 5.23 14.72 -15.96
C LEU A 139 6.66 15.17 -15.66
N PHE A 140 7.65 14.37 -16.09
CA PHE A 140 9.07 14.64 -16.02
C PHE A 140 9.65 14.73 -17.44
N HIS A 141 10.79 15.41 -17.59
CA HIS A 141 11.50 15.49 -18.87
C HIS A 141 12.01 14.12 -19.33
N ASN A 142 12.60 13.35 -18.42
CA ASN A 142 12.90 11.93 -18.60
C ASN A 142 12.64 11.15 -17.29
N GLY A 143 12.70 9.83 -17.36
CA GLY A 143 12.55 8.95 -16.20
C GLY A 143 11.11 8.67 -15.79
N ASN A 144 10.10 9.16 -16.51
CA ASN A 144 8.67 8.98 -16.17
C ASN A 144 8.29 7.55 -15.76
N LYS A 145 8.72 6.54 -16.54
CA LYS A 145 8.48 5.12 -16.26
C LYS A 145 9.12 4.69 -14.93
N ARG A 146 10.38 5.07 -14.70
CA ARG A 146 11.12 4.72 -13.48
C ARG A 146 10.54 5.44 -12.26
N THR A 147 10.21 6.73 -12.39
CA THR A 147 9.58 7.51 -11.32
C THR A 147 8.20 6.96 -10.96
N ALA A 148 7.39 6.58 -11.96
CA ALA A 148 6.08 5.97 -11.72
C ALA A 148 6.19 4.66 -10.94
N MET A 149 7.08 3.77 -11.37
CA MET A 149 7.37 2.50 -10.71
C MET A 149 7.81 2.71 -9.26
N LEU A 150 8.82 3.55 -9.04
CA LEU A 150 9.36 3.80 -7.70
C LEU A 150 8.34 4.52 -6.80
N THR A 151 7.53 5.43 -7.34
CA THR A 151 6.44 6.09 -6.60
C THR A 151 5.42 5.08 -6.11
N GLY A 152 4.96 4.17 -6.99
CA GLY A 152 4.02 3.11 -6.61
C GLY A 152 4.60 2.17 -5.55
N LEU A 153 5.85 1.74 -5.73
CA LEU A 153 6.56 0.87 -4.78
C LEU A 153 6.72 1.53 -3.40
N GLN A 154 7.18 2.78 -3.36
CA GLN A 154 7.37 3.48 -2.11
C GLN A 154 6.04 3.78 -1.42
N PHE A 155 4.99 4.14 -2.16
CA PHE A 155 3.66 4.33 -1.60
C PHE A 155 3.13 3.07 -0.90
N LEU A 156 3.33 1.88 -1.49
CA LEU A 156 3.02 0.60 -0.83
C LEU A 156 3.86 0.42 0.44
N ALA A 157 5.17 0.64 0.36
CA ALA A 157 6.10 0.40 1.46
C ALA A 157 5.82 1.29 2.69
N ILE A 158 5.59 2.59 2.49
CA ILE A 158 5.27 3.52 3.59
C ILE A 158 3.90 3.24 4.23
N ASN A 159 3.06 2.45 3.55
CA ASN A 159 1.76 1.98 4.05
C ASN A 159 1.80 0.49 4.43
N PHE A 160 2.98 -0.04 4.79
CA PHE A 160 3.19 -1.39 5.31
C PHE A 160 2.80 -2.52 4.35
N ILE A 161 2.89 -2.29 3.04
CA ILE A 161 2.65 -3.31 2.02
C ILE A 161 3.95 -3.57 1.25
N SER A 162 4.34 -4.83 1.19
CA SER A 162 5.46 -5.29 0.38
C SER A 162 4.93 -5.84 -0.94
N LEU A 163 5.47 -5.37 -2.07
CA LEU A 163 5.25 -6.01 -3.36
C LEU A 163 6.32 -7.09 -3.57
N ASN A 164 5.89 -8.35 -3.58
CA ASN A 164 6.74 -9.53 -3.71
C ASN A 164 7.00 -9.81 -5.19
N ILE A 165 8.18 -9.42 -5.66
CA ILE A 165 8.60 -9.55 -7.06
C ILE A 165 9.97 -10.21 -7.14
N HIS A 166 10.23 -10.86 -8.27
CA HIS A 166 11.47 -11.61 -8.45
C HIS A 166 12.61 -10.72 -8.90
N THR A 167 12.34 -9.70 -9.74
CA THR A 167 13.38 -8.83 -10.30
C THR A 167 12.88 -7.41 -10.53
N SER A 168 13.79 -6.43 -10.45
CA SER A 168 13.51 -5.04 -10.83
C SER A 168 13.16 -4.90 -12.33
N LYS A 169 13.70 -5.78 -13.19
CA LYS A 169 13.39 -5.83 -14.61
C LYS A 169 11.92 -6.12 -14.87
N GLU A 170 11.33 -7.05 -14.12
CA GLU A 170 9.90 -7.39 -14.24
C GLU A 170 9.00 -6.17 -14.03
N LEU A 171 9.29 -5.37 -12.99
CA LEU A 171 8.54 -4.16 -12.69
C LEU A 171 8.74 -3.07 -13.74
N TYR A 172 9.95 -2.95 -14.26
CA TYR A 172 10.23 -2.03 -15.34
C TYR A 172 9.46 -2.42 -16.62
N ASP A 173 9.46 -3.70 -16.98
CA ASP A 173 8.74 -4.24 -18.14
C ASP A 173 7.22 -4.03 -18.00
N ILE A 174 6.66 -4.20 -16.80
CA ILE A 174 5.26 -3.85 -16.50
C ILE A 174 5.01 -2.35 -16.74
N THR A 175 5.92 -1.50 -16.29
CA THR A 175 5.77 -0.05 -16.44
C THR A 175 5.88 0.39 -17.90
N VAL A 176 6.72 -0.28 -18.70
CA VAL A 176 6.76 -0.11 -20.15
C VAL A 176 5.42 -0.49 -20.79
N LYS A 177 4.84 -1.65 -20.42
CA LYS A 177 3.51 -2.07 -20.91
C LYS A 177 2.42 -1.05 -20.58
N ILE A 178 2.44 -0.48 -19.37
CA ILE A 178 1.50 0.57 -18.95
C ILE A 178 1.66 1.83 -19.81
N ALA A 179 2.90 2.31 -19.97
CA ALA A 179 3.19 3.51 -20.75
C ALA A 179 2.75 3.37 -22.22
N GLU A 180 2.87 2.16 -22.77
CA GLU A 180 2.43 1.81 -24.12
C GLU A 180 0.94 1.41 -24.21
N LYS A 181 0.19 1.56 -23.11
CA LYS A 181 -1.24 1.20 -23.00
C LYS A 181 -1.55 -0.27 -23.33
N ARG A 182 -0.55 -1.15 -23.21
CA ARG A 182 -0.67 -2.62 -23.34
C ARG A 182 -1.02 -3.32 -22.02
N MET A 183 -1.06 -2.58 -20.92
CA MET A 183 -1.61 -3.01 -19.63
C MET A 183 -2.48 -1.88 -19.09
N SER A 184 -3.72 -2.22 -18.73
CA SER A 184 -4.69 -1.30 -18.14
C SER A 184 -4.44 -1.07 -16.64
N GLU A 185 -5.06 -0.03 -16.10
CA GLU A 185 -5.00 0.27 -14.66
C GLU A 185 -5.58 -0.87 -13.81
N SER A 186 -6.67 -1.49 -14.27
CA SER A 186 -7.27 -2.64 -13.60
C SER A 186 -6.34 -3.87 -13.57
N GLU A 187 -5.65 -4.14 -14.68
CA GLU A 187 -4.65 -5.23 -14.74
C GLU A 187 -3.47 -4.96 -13.82
N LEU A 188 -2.96 -3.72 -13.78
CA LEU A 188 -1.94 -3.31 -12.83
C LEU A 188 -2.42 -3.51 -11.39
N LYS A 189 -3.65 -3.09 -11.07
CA LYS A 189 -4.22 -3.30 -9.73
C LYS A 189 -4.20 -4.78 -9.35
N GLN A 190 -4.69 -5.65 -10.24
CA GLN A 190 -4.74 -7.09 -9.97
C GLN A 190 -3.33 -7.67 -9.81
N PHE A 191 -2.37 -7.23 -10.62
CA PHE A 191 -0.97 -7.60 -10.46
C PHE A 191 -0.45 -7.21 -9.08
N ILE A 192 -0.61 -5.96 -8.67
CA ILE A 192 -0.14 -5.47 -7.36
C ILE A 192 -0.81 -6.27 -6.24
N LEU A 193 -2.13 -6.42 -6.28
CA LEU A 193 -2.88 -7.13 -5.23
C LEU A 193 -2.51 -8.60 -5.11
N ASN A 194 -2.24 -9.29 -6.23
CA ASN A 194 -1.92 -10.71 -6.23
C ASN A 194 -0.47 -10.99 -5.80
N ASN A 195 0.42 -10.00 -5.97
CA ASN A 195 1.83 -10.13 -5.63
C ASN A 195 2.22 -9.37 -4.36
N SER A 196 1.27 -8.82 -3.60
CA SER A 196 1.58 -8.08 -2.37
C SER A 196 1.32 -8.87 -1.09
N SER A 197 1.97 -8.47 0.00
CA SER A 197 1.77 -8.97 1.36
C SER A 197 1.93 -7.82 2.38
N LEU A 198 1.53 -8.03 3.63
CA LEU A 198 1.75 -7.06 4.69
C LEU A 198 3.19 -7.12 5.20
N HIS A 199 3.80 -5.97 5.40
CA HIS A 199 5.13 -5.83 6.00
C HIS A 199 5.03 -5.82 7.54
N LEU A 200 4.76 -6.99 8.13
CA LEU A 200 4.42 -7.08 9.56
C LEU A 200 5.53 -6.60 10.51
N GLU A 201 6.80 -6.72 10.12
CA GLU A 201 7.92 -6.20 10.93
C GLU A 201 7.86 -4.68 11.07
N ASN A 202 7.49 -3.95 10.02
CA ASN A 202 7.35 -2.49 10.06
C ASN A 202 6.11 -2.10 10.86
N MET A 203 5.03 -2.90 10.77
CA MET A 203 3.86 -2.69 11.63
C MET A 203 4.21 -2.88 13.11
N LYS A 204 4.98 -3.90 13.47
CA LYS A 204 5.44 -4.13 14.85
C LYS A 204 6.26 -2.96 15.37
N LYS A 205 7.28 -2.53 14.60
CA LYS A 205 8.09 -1.35 14.94
C LYS A 205 7.25 -0.09 15.10
N PHE A 206 6.26 0.12 14.24
CA PHE A 206 5.34 1.24 14.38
C PHE A 206 4.52 1.12 15.68
N ASN A 207 3.96 -0.06 15.99
CA ASN A 207 3.22 -0.26 17.24
C ASN A 207 4.09 0.04 18.47
N GLU A 208 5.37 -0.34 18.45
CA GLU A 208 6.34 -0.09 19.53
C GLU A 208 6.65 1.41 19.67
N ILE A 209 6.94 2.09 18.56
CA ILE A 209 7.28 3.53 18.56
C ILE A 209 6.12 4.40 19.05
N TYR A 210 4.89 4.04 18.71
CA TYR A 210 3.69 4.82 19.02
C TYR A 210 2.90 4.28 20.22
N GLU A 211 3.46 3.31 20.96
CA GLU A 211 2.86 2.76 22.19
C GLU A 211 1.39 2.32 21.98
N ILE A 212 1.07 1.75 20.81
CA ILE A 212 -0.32 1.47 20.39
C ILE A 212 -1.05 0.55 21.37
N PHE A 213 -0.32 -0.33 22.06
CA PHE A 213 -0.91 -1.22 23.06
C PHE A 213 -1.41 -0.49 24.31
N GLU A 214 -0.93 0.73 24.58
CA GLU A 214 -1.43 1.56 25.68
C GLU A 214 -2.72 2.29 25.31
N TRP A 215 -3.01 2.47 24.02
CA TRP A 215 -4.23 3.14 23.54
C TRP A 215 -5.46 2.24 23.52
N ILE A 216 -5.21 0.93 23.57
CA ILE A 216 -6.24 -0.08 23.55
C ILE A 216 -6.34 -0.56 24.99
N ASP A 217 -7.47 -0.32 25.66
CA ASP A 217 -7.74 -0.86 27.01
C ASP A 217 -7.74 -2.40 26.97
N LEU A 218 -6.54 -3.00 26.95
CA LEU A 218 -6.28 -4.44 26.88
C LEU A 218 -6.18 -5.06 28.27
#